data_AF-A0A935RIV9-F1
#
_entry.id   AF-A0A935RIV9-F1
#
_cell.length_a   1.000
_cell.length_b   1.000
_cell.length_c   1.000
_cell.angle_alpha   90.00
_cell.angle_beta   90.00
_cell.angle_gamma   90.00
#
_symmetry.space_group_name_H-M   'P 1'
#
loop_
_entity.id
_entity.type
_entity.pdbx_description
1 polymer ?
#
loop_
_entity_poly.entity_id
_entity_poly.type
_entity_poly.pdbx_seq_one_letter_code
_entity_poly.pdbx_strand_id
1 'polypeptide(L)'
;MHLALRDNATVTVTQVRWRDARRALPIALVLAAGCHTANPVTPPPPGGGTAYAYDEAAFAANVAPVFTARGCDTLDCHGGGIRGTFALSPAGAKNPAFDFEQTVLQANGDDPAASALLLKPLAVTAGGTAHAGHGDGGIFTTTADPDYQVILAWISAGVRE
;
A
#
# COMPACT_ATOMS: atom_id res chain seq x y z
N MET A 1 -46.58 -36.99 -25.30
CA MET A 1 -46.49 -37.17 -26.76
C MET A 1 -46.47 -35.78 -27.39
N HIS A 2 -45.56 -35.54 -28.35
CA HIS A 2 -45.23 -34.28 -29.03
C HIS A 2 -44.10 -33.42 -28.44
N LEU A 3 -42.91 -33.85 -28.88
CA LEU A 3 -41.66 -33.14 -29.15
C LEU A 3 -41.87 -31.83 -29.92
N ALA A 4 -41.04 -30.80 -29.65
CA ALA A 4 -40.46 -29.93 -30.69
C ALA A 4 -39.37 -28.99 -30.09
N LEU A 5 -38.12 -29.31 -30.42
CA LEU A 5 -36.94 -28.42 -30.36
C LEU A 5 -37.07 -27.28 -31.36
N ARG A 6 -36.53 -26.08 -31.03
CA ARG A 6 -35.92 -25.07 -31.94
C ARG A 6 -35.12 -24.07 -31.09
N ASP A 7 -34.00 -23.46 -31.47
CA ASP A 7 -32.95 -23.68 -32.46
C ASP A 7 -31.78 -22.78 -32.00
N ASN A 8 -30.56 -23.31 -31.92
CA ASN A 8 -29.38 -22.57 -31.49
C ASN A 8 -28.80 -21.82 -32.69
N ALA A 9 -28.79 -20.49 -32.66
CA ALA A 9 -28.30 -19.67 -33.77
C ALA A 9 -26.76 -19.68 -33.80
N THR A 10 -26.20 -20.42 -34.76
CA THR A 10 -24.78 -20.43 -35.10
C THR A 10 -24.43 -19.13 -35.84
N VAL A 11 -23.56 -18.29 -35.26
CA VAL A 11 -23.01 -17.12 -35.93
C VAL A 11 -21.82 -17.55 -36.78
N THR A 12 -21.99 -17.54 -38.10
CA THR A 12 -20.94 -17.82 -39.08
C THR A 12 -20.09 -16.57 -39.30
N VAL A 13 -18.83 -16.59 -38.84
CA VAL A 13 -17.86 -15.53 -39.13
C VAL A 13 -17.27 -15.77 -40.52
N THR A 14 -17.62 -14.91 -41.47
CA THR A 14 -17.10 -14.93 -42.84
C THR A 14 -15.62 -14.57 -42.87
N GLN A 15 -14.77 -15.48 -43.33
CA GLN A 15 -13.34 -15.23 -43.47
C GLN A 15 -13.04 -14.23 -44.59
N VAL A 16 -12.39 -13.12 -44.25
CA VAL A 16 -11.86 -12.14 -45.20
C VAL A 16 -10.61 -12.73 -45.86
N ARG A 17 -10.70 -13.01 -47.16
CA ARG A 17 -9.56 -13.45 -47.99
C ARG A 17 -8.71 -12.25 -48.38
N TRP A 18 -7.57 -12.09 -47.71
CA TRP A 18 -6.52 -11.15 -48.11
C TRP A 18 -5.70 -11.78 -49.25
N ARG A 19 -5.71 -11.14 -50.41
CA ARG A 19 -4.92 -11.55 -51.58
C ARG A 19 -3.46 -11.17 -51.36
N ASP A 20 -2.58 -12.14 -51.59
CA ASP A 20 -1.13 -12.01 -51.64
C ASP A 20 -0.68 -10.90 -52.58
N ALA A 21 0.07 -9.93 -52.04
CA ALA A 21 0.89 -9.03 -52.84
C ALA A 21 2.33 -9.13 -52.34
N ARG A 22 3.07 -10.08 -52.91
CA ARG A 22 4.52 -10.21 -52.72
C ARG A 22 5.19 -9.00 -53.38
N ARG A 23 5.63 -8.03 -52.58
CA ARG A 23 6.59 -7.02 -53.00
C ARG A 23 7.87 -7.22 -52.19
N ALA A 24 8.90 -7.71 -52.85
CA ALA A 24 10.25 -7.76 -52.31
C ALA A 24 10.71 -6.31 -52.06
N LEU A 25 11.04 -5.99 -50.80
CA LEU A 25 11.70 -4.75 -50.41
C LEU A 25 13.11 -5.09 -49.89
N PRO A 26 14.13 -4.29 -50.26
CA PRO A 26 15.51 -4.56 -49.89
C PRO A 26 15.71 -4.40 -48.37
N ILE A 27 16.48 -5.32 -47.79
CA ILE A 27 16.91 -5.27 -46.39
C ILE A 27 17.87 -4.08 -46.23
N ALA A 28 17.33 -2.96 -45.76
CA ALA A 28 18.12 -1.88 -45.19
C ALA A 28 18.39 -2.22 -43.72
N LEU A 29 19.65 -2.53 -43.40
CA LEU A 29 20.11 -2.72 -42.03
C LEU A 29 20.11 -1.36 -41.32
N VAL A 30 19.02 -1.02 -40.64
CA VAL A 30 18.92 0.16 -39.77
C VAL A 30 19.45 -0.25 -38.39
N LEU A 31 20.59 0.31 -37.99
CA LEU A 31 21.02 0.30 -36.60
C LEU A 31 20.03 1.13 -35.79
N ALA A 32 19.09 0.46 -35.11
CA ALA A 32 18.23 1.08 -34.13
C ALA A 32 19.06 1.39 -32.87
N ALA A 33 19.57 2.62 -32.79
CA ALA A 33 19.96 3.20 -31.52
C ALA A 33 18.68 3.31 -30.67
N GLY A 34 18.55 2.42 -29.68
CA GLY A 34 17.46 2.44 -28.74
C GLY A 34 17.55 3.68 -27.86
N CYS A 35 16.85 4.75 -28.23
CA CYS A 35 16.53 5.81 -27.29
C CYS A 35 15.45 5.25 -26.36
N HIS A 36 15.88 4.67 -25.23
CA HIS A 36 14.98 4.46 -24.11
C HIS A 36 14.49 5.83 -23.64
N THR A 37 13.24 6.15 -23.92
CA THR A 37 12.55 7.22 -23.23
C THR A 37 12.40 6.79 -21.78
N ALA A 38 13.37 7.17 -20.95
CA ALA A 38 13.17 7.15 -19.51
C ALA A 38 11.90 7.97 -19.23
N ASN A 39 10.91 7.33 -18.60
CA ASN A 39 9.77 8.08 -18.05
C ASN A 39 10.34 9.16 -17.13
N PRO A 40 9.87 10.42 -17.20
CA PRO A 40 10.29 11.42 -16.23
C PRO A 40 9.82 10.95 -14.85
N VAL A 41 10.76 10.43 -14.05
CA VAL A 41 10.57 10.29 -12.62
C VAL A 41 10.49 11.72 -12.11
N THR A 42 9.29 12.16 -11.75
CA THR A 42 9.15 13.42 -11.01
C THR A 42 9.94 13.25 -9.71
N PRO A 43 10.95 14.09 -9.43
CA PRO A 43 11.63 14.03 -8.15
C PRO A 43 10.57 14.19 -7.05
N PRO A 44 10.66 13.44 -5.94
CA PRO A 44 9.79 13.66 -4.80
C PRO A 44 9.83 15.15 -4.43
N PRO A 45 8.70 15.75 -4.00
CA PRO A 45 8.69 17.12 -3.51
C PRO A 45 9.82 17.31 -2.50
N PRO A 46 10.52 18.47 -2.48
CA PRO A 46 11.56 18.71 -1.49
C PRO A 46 11.00 18.60 -0.07
N GLY A 47 11.12 17.41 0.52
CA GLY A 47 10.91 17.19 1.94
C GLY A 47 12.16 17.69 2.64
N GLY A 48 12.05 18.82 3.34
CA GLY A 48 13.14 19.42 4.12
C GLY A 48 13.49 18.63 5.39
N GLY A 49 13.58 17.31 5.28
CA GLY A 49 13.97 16.37 6.33
C GLY A 49 14.57 15.13 5.67
N THR A 50 15.41 14.39 6.39
CA THR A 50 16.02 13.18 5.85
C THR A 50 14.93 12.15 5.53
N ALA A 51 14.81 11.75 4.28
CA ALA A 51 13.85 10.74 3.87
C ALA A 51 14.31 9.39 4.42
N TYR A 52 13.41 8.66 5.07
CA TYR A 52 13.66 7.29 5.47
C TYR A 52 12.95 6.35 4.49
N ALA A 53 13.68 5.38 3.96
CA ALA A 53 13.11 4.26 3.23
C ALA A 53 12.73 3.14 4.20
N TYR A 54 11.48 2.68 4.13
CA TYR A 54 10.95 1.58 4.93
C TYR A 54 10.57 0.41 4.03
N ASP A 55 10.63 -0.81 4.57
CA ASP A 55 10.30 -2.04 3.83
C ASP A 55 8.77 -2.29 3.84
N GLU A 56 8.14 -2.17 2.67
CA GLU A 56 6.70 -2.40 2.47
C GLU A 56 6.31 -3.87 2.67
N ALA A 57 7.16 -4.82 2.26
CA ALA A 57 6.88 -6.24 2.45
C ALA A 57 6.92 -6.62 3.94
N ALA A 58 7.89 -6.09 4.69
CA ALA A 58 7.97 -6.24 6.13
C ALA A 58 6.79 -5.57 6.85
N PHE A 59 6.35 -4.40 6.37
CA PHE A 59 5.13 -3.74 6.86
C PHE A 59 3.91 -4.64 6.67
N ALA A 60 3.67 -5.12 5.44
CA ALA A 60 2.50 -5.93 5.12
C ALA A 60 2.48 -7.25 5.90
N ALA A 61 3.65 -7.86 6.11
CA ALA A 61 3.78 -9.12 6.81
C ALA A 61 3.62 -9.00 8.33
N ASN A 62 4.10 -7.91 8.94
CA ASN A 62 4.24 -7.81 10.39
C ASN A 62 3.43 -6.67 11.02
N VAL A 63 3.41 -5.49 10.41
CA VAL A 63 2.78 -4.28 10.99
C VAL A 63 1.29 -4.19 10.66
N ALA A 64 0.91 -4.40 9.40
CA ALA A 64 -0.50 -4.32 8.99
C ALA A 64 -1.43 -5.30 9.76
N PRO A 65 -1.01 -6.54 10.08
CA PRO A 65 -1.77 -7.44 10.95
C PRO A 65 -1.99 -6.89 12.36
N VAL A 66 -1.02 -6.15 12.94
CA VAL A 66 -1.18 -5.52 14.25
C VAL A 66 -2.33 -4.52 14.24
N PHE A 67 -2.42 -3.68 13.21
CA PHE A 67 -3.52 -2.71 13.09
C PHE A 67 -4.89 -3.40 13.04
N THR A 68 -4.97 -4.54 12.36
CA THR A 68 -6.21 -5.31 12.27
C THR A 68 -6.53 -5.99 13.60
N ALA A 69 -5.53 -6.64 14.23
CA ALA A 69 -5.70 -7.36 15.48
C ALA A 69 -6.07 -6.44 16.66
N ARG A 70 -5.57 -5.20 16.64
CA ARG A 70 -5.88 -4.17 17.65
C ARG A 70 -7.10 -3.31 17.29
N GLY A 71 -7.76 -3.57 16.15
CA GLY A 71 -8.97 -2.87 15.73
C GLY A 71 -8.76 -1.42 15.26
N CYS A 72 -7.51 -1.02 14.96
CA CYS A 72 -7.17 0.31 14.49
C CYS A 72 -7.85 0.64 13.15
N ASP A 73 -8.07 -0.38 12.32
CA ASP A 73 -8.63 -0.31 10.96
C ASP A 73 -10.15 -0.50 10.90
N THR A 74 -10.83 -0.43 12.04
CA THR A 74 -12.30 -0.42 12.11
C THR A 74 -12.85 0.92 11.62
N LEU A 75 -14.08 0.92 11.12
CA LEU A 75 -14.71 2.09 10.47
C LEU A 75 -14.85 3.32 11.39
N ASP A 76 -15.02 3.08 12.69
CA ASP A 76 -15.16 4.15 13.68
C ASP A 76 -13.79 4.76 14.05
N CYS A 77 -12.72 3.98 13.89
CA CYS A 77 -11.34 4.40 14.06
C CYS A 77 -10.76 4.78 12.69
N HIS A 78 -9.66 4.18 12.24
CA HIS A 78 -8.95 4.64 11.03
C HIS A 78 -9.39 3.95 9.73
N GLY A 79 -10.32 2.98 9.78
CA GLY A 79 -10.76 2.23 8.61
C GLY A 79 -11.67 3.03 7.67
N GLY A 80 -11.26 3.20 6.41
CA GLY A 80 -12.12 3.78 5.37
C GLY A 80 -12.22 5.31 5.39
N GLY A 81 -11.33 6.00 6.10
CA GLY A 81 -11.22 7.45 6.04
C GLY A 81 -10.23 8.01 7.04
N ILE A 82 -9.88 9.29 6.89
CA ILE A 82 -8.97 9.99 7.81
C ILE A 82 -9.66 10.19 9.16
N ARG A 83 -8.94 9.88 10.24
CA ARG A 83 -9.21 10.37 11.61
C ARG A 83 -7.95 11.01 12.16
N GLY A 84 -8.03 12.28 12.52
CA GLY A 84 -6.83 13.08 12.79
C GLY A 84 -5.99 13.21 11.52
N THR A 85 -4.77 12.67 11.53
CA THR A 85 -3.83 12.68 10.40
C THR A 85 -3.60 11.29 9.79
N PHE A 86 -4.29 10.26 10.26
CA PHE A 86 -4.01 8.87 9.91
C PHE A 86 -5.25 8.19 9.32
N ALA A 87 -5.05 7.43 8.25
CA ALA A 87 -6.07 6.64 7.57
C ALA A 87 -5.53 5.25 7.28
N LEU A 88 -6.41 4.26 7.39
CA LEU A 88 -6.19 2.89 6.99
C LEU A 88 -7.34 2.46 6.07
N SER A 89 -7.04 1.55 5.16
CA SER A 89 -8.05 0.78 4.45
C SER A 89 -8.86 -0.05 5.47
N PRO A 90 -10.17 -0.16 5.27
CA PRO A 90 -11.03 -0.86 6.22
C PRO A 90 -10.73 -2.36 6.21
N ALA A 91 -10.92 -3.04 7.34
CA ALA A 91 -10.63 -4.47 7.51
C ALA A 91 -11.21 -5.37 6.40
N GLY A 92 -12.42 -5.06 5.90
CA GLY A 92 -13.09 -5.83 4.85
C GLY A 92 -12.64 -5.53 3.41
N ALA A 93 -11.81 -4.50 3.20
CA ALA A 93 -11.29 -4.11 1.89
C ALA A 93 -9.87 -3.56 2.01
N LYS A 94 -8.95 -4.44 2.44
CA LYS A 94 -7.55 -4.10 2.68
C LYS A 94 -6.83 -3.63 1.41
N ASN A 95 -6.04 -2.57 1.57
CA ASN A 95 -5.10 -2.04 0.59
C ASN A 95 -3.74 -1.78 1.27
N PRO A 96 -2.83 -2.79 1.27
CA PRO A 96 -1.55 -2.67 1.97
C PRO A 96 -0.65 -1.54 1.48
N ALA A 97 -0.65 -1.21 0.20
CA ALA A 97 0.17 -0.12 -0.35
C ALA A 97 -0.30 1.24 0.17
N PHE A 98 -1.62 1.47 0.18
CA PHE A 98 -2.19 2.67 0.79
C PHE A 98 -1.88 2.74 2.29
N ASP A 99 -2.09 1.63 3.03
CA ASP A 99 -1.82 1.58 4.47
C ASP A 99 -0.35 1.85 4.77
N PHE A 100 0.57 1.32 3.95
CA PHE A 100 2.00 1.55 4.06
C PHE A 100 2.33 3.04 3.89
N GLU A 101 1.88 3.67 2.80
CA GLU A 101 2.10 5.09 2.54
C GLU A 101 1.60 5.96 3.70
N GLN A 102 0.39 5.68 4.21
CA GLN A 102 -0.15 6.41 5.36
C GLN A 102 0.66 6.18 6.64
N THR A 103 1.15 4.96 6.85
CA THR A 103 1.95 4.60 8.02
C THR A 103 3.30 5.30 8.00
N VAL A 104 3.98 5.34 6.85
CA VAL A 104 5.27 6.03 6.69
C VAL A 104 5.18 7.50 7.09
N LEU A 105 4.08 8.18 6.79
CA LEU A 105 3.85 9.58 7.17
C LEU A 105 3.79 9.81 8.69
N GLN A 106 3.55 8.77 9.48
CA GLN A 106 3.45 8.83 10.94
C GLN A 106 4.72 8.34 11.65
N ALA A 107 5.71 7.88 10.89
CA ALA A 107 6.98 7.35 11.40
C ALA A 107 8.03 8.45 11.55
N ASN A 108 8.74 8.45 12.67
CA ASN A 108 9.93 9.25 12.90
C ASN A 108 11.15 8.32 12.87
N GLY A 109 11.91 8.32 11.78
CA GLY A 109 13.09 7.47 11.67
C GLY A 109 14.30 7.96 12.48
N ASP A 110 14.35 9.26 12.83
CA ASP A 110 15.42 9.83 13.67
C ASP A 110 15.26 9.40 15.14
N ASP A 111 14.02 9.33 15.60
CA ASP A 111 13.63 8.83 16.92
C ASP A 111 12.41 7.91 16.80
N PRO A 112 12.62 6.60 16.52
CA PRO A 112 11.54 5.64 16.33
C PRO A 112 10.51 5.64 17.47
N ALA A 113 10.96 5.73 18.73
CA ALA A 113 10.09 5.72 19.90
C ALA A 113 9.19 6.95 19.99
N ALA A 114 9.61 8.08 19.42
CA ALA A 114 8.82 9.31 19.34
C ALA A 114 7.82 9.34 18.17
N SER A 115 7.72 8.27 17.38
CA SER A 115 6.76 8.17 16.27
C SER A 115 5.32 8.26 16.76
N ALA A 116 4.45 8.95 16.00
CA ALA A 116 3.03 9.03 16.32
C ALA A 116 2.37 7.63 16.33
N LEU A 117 2.87 6.71 15.49
CA LEU A 117 2.46 5.29 15.45
C LEU A 117 2.67 4.55 16.77
N LEU A 118 3.58 5.01 17.62
CA LEU A 118 3.87 4.38 18.91
C LEU A 118 3.29 5.20 20.06
N LEU A 119 3.43 6.53 20.02
CA LEU A 119 2.98 7.41 21.10
C LEU A 119 1.45 7.51 21.21
N LYS A 120 0.72 7.49 20.08
CA LYS A 120 -0.74 7.58 20.12
C LYS A 120 -1.38 6.32 20.72
N PRO A 121 -1.04 5.10 20.30
CA PRO A 121 -1.64 3.91 20.90
C PRO A 121 -1.08 3.56 22.29
N LEU A 122 0.02 4.16 22.76
CA LEU A 122 0.57 3.88 24.09
C LEU A 122 -0.19 4.63 25.21
N ALA A 123 -0.41 3.96 26.33
CA ALA A 123 -1.00 4.57 27.53
C ALA A 123 -0.19 5.78 27.99
N VAL A 124 -0.87 6.83 28.48
CA VAL A 124 -0.21 8.06 28.94
C VAL A 124 0.70 7.78 30.15
N THR A 125 0.30 6.86 31.03
CA THR A 125 1.11 6.41 32.17
C THR A 125 2.38 5.68 31.76
N ALA A 126 2.45 5.18 30.52
CA ALA A 126 3.64 4.56 29.93
C ALA A 126 4.43 5.51 29.04
N GLY A 127 4.11 6.81 29.02
CA GLY A 127 4.78 7.83 28.21
C GLY A 127 4.14 8.09 26.85
N GLY A 128 2.96 7.53 26.58
CA GLY A 128 2.17 7.83 25.39
C GLY A 128 1.48 9.19 25.44
N THR A 129 0.60 9.44 24.48
CA THR A 129 -0.17 10.67 24.35
C THR A 129 -1.65 10.36 24.23
N ALA A 130 -2.51 11.33 24.59
CA ALA A 130 -3.95 11.16 24.48
C ALA A 130 -4.38 10.74 23.06
N HIS A 131 -5.22 9.71 23.00
CA HIS A 131 -5.76 9.11 21.79
C HIS A 131 -7.29 9.16 21.83
N ALA A 132 -7.88 9.82 20.84
CA ALA A 132 -9.34 9.88 20.71
C ALA A 132 -9.95 8.46 20.75
N GLY A 133 -11.03 8.29 21.52
CA GLY A 133 -11.70 7.00 21.72
C GLY A 133 -11.08 6.10 22.79
N HIS A 134 -9.85 6.37 23.25
CA HIS A 134 -9.15 5.52 24.23
C HIS A 134 -8.66 6.27 25.49
N GLY A 135 -8.76 7.61 25.50
CA GLY A 135 -8.37 8.44 26.65
C GLY A 135 -6.90 8.23 27.02
N ASP A 136 -6.64 8.09 28.33
CA ASP A 136 -5.28 7.88 28.87
C ASP A 136 -4.85 6.41 28.90
N GLY A 137 -5.79 5.47 28.66
CA GLY A 137 -5.56 4.03 28.79
C GLY A 137 -4.78 3.42 27.62
N GLY A 138 -4.84 4.03 26.44
CA GLY A 138 -4.17 3.55 25.22
C GLY A 138 -4.66 2.17 24.73
N ILE A 139 -4.11 1.73 23.61
CA ILE A 139 -4.22 0.36 23.06
C ILE A 139 -3.09 -0.51 23.62
N PHE A 140 -1.89 0.05 23.78
CA PHE A 140 -0.74 -0.58 24.42
C PHE A 140 -0.58 -0.01 25.82
N THR A 141 -0.55 -0.87 26.84
CA THR A 141 -0.40 -0.43 28.23
C THR A 141 1.06 -0.18 28.63
N THR A 142 2.02 -0.75 27.87
CA THR A 142 3.46 -0.59 28.11
C THR A 142 4.21 -0.68 26.78
N THR A 143 5.45 -0.16 26.75
CA THR A 143 6.35 -0.35 25.61
C THR A 143 6.82 -1.80 25.44
N ALA A 144 6.65 -2.66 26.44
CA ALA A 144 6.98 -4.09 26.35
C ALA A 144 5.89 -4.92 25.65
N ASP A 145 4.77 -4.31 25.24
CA ASP A 145 3.75 -5.00 24.45
C ASP A 145 4.39 -5.54 23.14
N PRO A 146 4.18 -6.84 22.80
CA PRO A 146 4.81 -7.44 21.63
C PRO A 146 4.41 -6.76 20.32
N ASP A 147 3.18 -6.29 20.20
CA ASP A 147 2.71 -5.61 18.99
C ASP A 147 3.27 -4.19 18.89
N TYR A 148 3.46 -3.51 20.02
CA TYR A 148 4.21 -2.25 20.07
C TYR A 148 5.64 -2.48 19.56
N GLN A 149 6.30 -3.56 20.01
CA GLN A 149 7.67 -3.88 19.60
C GLN A 149 7.77 -4.23 18.11
N VAL A 150 6.76 -4.87 17.51
CA VAL A 150 6.72 -5.12 16.07
C VAL A 150 6.74 -3.81 15.28
N ILE A 151 5.93 -2.84 15.67
CA ILE A 151 5.88 -1.53 15.01
C ILE A 151 7.21 -0.79 15.22
N LEU A 152 7.73 -0.77 16.46
CA LEU A 152 9.00 -0.11 16.78
C LEU A 152 10.16 -0.70 15.98
N ALA A 153 10.24 -2.03 15.86
CA ALA A 153 11.29 -2.71 15.12
C ALA A 153 11.25 -2.35 13.63
N TRP A 154 10.06 -2.28 13.03
CA TRP A 154 9.92 -1.87 11.64
C TRP A 154 10.35 -0.42 11.39
N ILE A 155 9.98 0.53 12.26
CA ILE A 155 10.44 1.93 12.14
C ILE A 155 11.95 2.02 12.34
N SER A 156 12.48 1.28 13.31
CA SER A 156 13.92 1.27 13.62
C SER A 156 14.78 0.65 12.52
N ALA A 157 14.19 -0.21 11.67
CA ALA A 157 14.84 -0.79 10.50
C ALA A 157 14.85 0.16 9.29
N GLY A 158 14.18 1.31 9.36
CA GLY A 158 14.20 2.31 8.30
C GLY A 158 15.60 2.80 8.00
N VAL A 159 15.92 2.92 6.71
CA VAL A 159 17.23 3.38 6.24
C VAL A 159 17.14 4.84 5.84
N ARG A 160 18.10 5.65 6.29
CA ARG A 160 18.18 7.05 5.88
C ARG A 160 18.70 7.15 4.44
N GLU A 161 17.97 7.85 3.59
CA GLU A 161 18.33 8.18 2.20
C GLU A 161 19.08 9.52 2.08
#